data_AF-A0A1V6I5J3-F1
#
_entry.id   AF-A0A1V6I5J3-F1
#
_cell.length_a   1.000
_cell.length_b   1.000
_cell.length_c   1.000
_cell.angle_alpha   90.00
_cell.angle_beta   90.00
_cell.angle_gamma   90.00
#
_symmetry.space_group_name_H-M   'P 1'
#
loop_
_entity.id
_entity.type
_entity.pdbx_description
1 polymer ?
#
loop_
_entity_poly.entity_id
_entity_poly.type
_entity_poly.pdbx_seq_one_letter_code
_entity_poly.pdbx_strand_id
1 'polypeptide(L)'
;MQLCFNTKNYRLAYTTLTTYGNYFKDLKIYDKALAYFLNAEEIAYNANAYKYLENIYQNIADIYSILGDFKNAYEYEKKLTNLLVGNDSINNVKPFIAQNIEQVNQANTLKKLNLTYILLISGVLLASAALLIINYQIRRKNKMKE
;
A
#
# COMPACT_ATOMS: atom_id res chain seq x y z
N MET A 1 -36.49 1.01 -9.10
CA MET A 1 -35.24 0.48 -8.50
C MET A 1 -35.46 -0.85 -7.75
N GLN A 2 -36.51 -0.99 -6.91
CA GLN A 2 -36.86 -2.26 -6.21
C GLN A 2 -37.03 -3.51 -7.11
N LEU A 3 -37.52 -3.34 -8.35
CA LEU A 3 -37.85 -4.45 -9.25
C LEU A 3 -36.63 -5.23 -9.79
N CYS A 4 -35.47 -4.59 -9.97
CA CYS A 4 -34.25 -5.27 -10.41
C CYS A 4 -33.61 -6.09 -9.29
N PHE A 5 -33.74 -5.62 -8.03
CA PHE A 5 -33.27 -6.37 -6.87
C PHE A 5 -34.09 -7.65 -6.63
N ASN A 6 -35.42 -7.60 -6.87
CA ASN A 6 -36.30 -8.75 -6.67
C ASN A 6 -36.19 -9.83 -7.75
N THR A 7 -35.71 -9.51 -8.96
CA THR A 7 -35.71 -10.44 -10.11
C THR A 7 -34.39 -11.17 -10.33
N LYS A 8 -33.34 -10.89 -9.53
CA LYS A 8 -31.95 -11.38 -9.74
C LYS A 8 -31.37 -11.08 -11.14
N ASN A 9 -31.98 -10.18 -11.90
CA ASN A 9 -31.60 -9.89 -13.28
C ASN A 9 -30.53 -8.78 -13.36
N TYR A 10 -29.64 -8.75 -12.36
CA TYR A 10 -28.55 -7.77 -12.24
C TYR A 10 -27.67 -7.75 -13.50
N ARG A 11 -27.52 -8.92 -14.14
CA ARG A 11 -26.79 -9.05 -15.40
C ARG A 11 -27.31 -8.17 -16.50
N LEU A 12 -28.61 -8.21 -16.74
CA LEU A 12 -29.20 -7.41 -17.80
C LEU A 12 -29.11 -5.92 -17.48
N ALA A 13 -29.25 -5.55 -16.20
CA ALA A 13 -29.20 -4.16 -15.75
C ALA A 13 -27.84 -3.50 -16.00
N TYR A 14 -26.74 -4.05 -15.46
CA TYR A 14 -25.42 -3.43 -15.68
C TYR A 14 -24.98 -3.52 -17.15
N THR A 15 -25.29 -4.60 -17.89
CA THR A 15 -24.92 -4.68 -19.31
C THR A 15 -25.65 -3.63 -20.15
N THR A 16 -26.94 -3.41 -19.88
CA THR A 16 -27.73 -2.37 -20.56
C THR A 16 -27.17 -0.98 -20.25
N LEU A 17 -26.89 -0.70 -18.98
CA LEU A 17 -26.31 0.58 -18.55
C LEU A 17 -24.93 0.84 -19.17
N THR A 18 -24.03 -0.14 -19.15
CA THR A 18 -22.71 -0.05 -19.80
C THR A 18 -22.86 0.19 -21.32
N THR A 19 -23.85 -0.44 -21.96
CA THR A 19 -24.12 -0.21 -23.40
C THR A 19 -24.56 1.24 -23.66
N TYR A 20 -25.47 1.79 -22.85
CA TYR A 20 -25.84 3.21 -22.95
C TYR A 20 -24.66 4.14 -22.63
N GLY A 21 -23.85 3.80 -21.63
CA GLY A 21 -22.63 4.53 -21.28
C GLY A 21 -21.68 4.63 -22.47
N ASN A 22 -21.41 3.50 -23.15
CA ASN A 22 -20.60 3.46 -24.37
C ASN A 22 -21.21 4.30 -25.49
N TYR A 23 -22.52 4.18 -25.73
CA TYR A 23 -23.22 4.97 -26.75
C TYR A 23 -23.02 6.48 -26.53
N PHE A 24 -23.17 6.98 -25.30
CA PHE A 24 -22.94 8.39 -24.99
C PHE A 24 -21.46 8.78 -25.01
N LYS A 25 -20.55 7.87 -24.65
CA LYS A 25 -19.09 8.07 -24.76
C LYS A 25 -18.68 8.25 -26.22
N ASP A 26 -19.21 7.44 -27.14
CA ASP A 26 -18.96 7.54 -28.58
C ASP A 26 -19.49 8.86 -29.16
N LEU A 27 -20.63 9.34 -28.65
CA LEU A 27 -21.16 10.67 -28.96
C LEU A 27 -20.41 11.82 -28.29
N LYS A 28 -19.37 11.53 -27.48
CA LYS A 28 -18.60 12.50 -26.69
C LYS A 28 -19.44 13.30 -25.68
N ILE A 29 -20.58 12.75 -25.27
CA ILE A 29 -21.45 13.31 -24.23
C ILE A 29 -21.05 12.68 -22.89
N TYR A 30 -19.90 13.11 -22.39
CA TYR A 30 -19.20 12.47 -21.29
C TYR A 30 -19.96 12.48 -19.96
N ASP A 31 -20.68 13.56 -19.64
CA ASP A 31 -21.47 13.65 -18.40
C ASP A 31 -22.56 12.56 -18.34
N LYS A 32 -23.24 12.33 -19.47
CA LYS A 32 -24.25 11.26 -19.55
C LYS A 32 -23.60 9.88 -19.51
N ALA A 33 -22.51 9.70 -20.25
CA ALA A 33 -21.77 8.43 -20.25
C ALA A 33 -21.34 8.05 -18.82
N LEU A 34 -20.78 9.02 -18.09
CA LEU A 34 -20.35 8.85 -16.71
C LEU A 34 -21.52 8.48 -15.78
N ALA A 35 -22.67 9.16 -15.90
CA ALA A 35 -23.86 8.82 -15.11
C ALA A 35 -24.33 7.37 -15.33
N TYR A 36 -24.31 6.88 -16.58
CA TYR A 36 -24.64 5.48 -16.87
C TYR A 36 -23.61 4.50 -16.30
N PHE A 37 -22.31 4.80 -16.41
CA PHE A 37 -21.27 3.93 -15.86
C PHE A 37 -21.26 3.90 -14.33
N LEU A 38 -21.50 5.01 -13.64
CA LEU A 38 -21.62 5.06 -12.17
C LEU A 38 -22.82 4.26 -11.67
N ASN A 39 -23.96 4.36 -12.37
CA ASN A 39 -25.11 3.51 -12.06
C ASN A 39 -24.81 2.02 -12.31
N ALA A 40 -24.05 1.69 -13.36
CA ALA A 40 -23.62 0.33 -13.62
C ALA A 40 -22.66 -0.19 -12.54
N GLU A 41 -21.73 0.65 -12.05
CA GLU A 41 -20.82 0.34 -10.94
C GLU A 41 -21.60 -0.05 -9.68
N GLU A 42 -22.57 0.76 -9.25
CA GLU A 42 -23.35 0.52 -8.04
C GLU A 42 -24.02 -0.86 -8.09
N ILE A 43 -24.66 -1.19 -9.22
CA ILE A 43 -25.34 -2.47 -9.41
C ILE A 43 -24.33 -3.62 -9.47
N ALA A 44 -23.25 -3.48 -10.22
CA ALA A 44 -22.25 -4.53 -10.39
C ALA A 44 -21.50 -4.81 -9.07
N TYR A 45 -21.20 -3.77 -8.28
CA TYR A 45 -20.58 -3.89 -6.97
C TYR A 45 -21.48 -4.63 -5.98
N ASN A 46 -22.74 -4.20 -5.86
CA ASN A 46 -23.71 -4.86 -4.98
C ASN A 46 -24.01 -6.32 -5.39
N ALA A 47 -23.87 -6.64 -6.67
CA ALA A 47 -24.04 -7.99 -7.20
C ALA A 47 -22.75 -8.84 -7.14
N ASN A 48 -21.63 -8.32 -6.63
CA ASN A 48 -20.31 -8.96 -6.66
C ASN A 48 -19.90 -9.42 -8.08
N ALA A 49 -20.29 -8.64 -9.09
CA ALA A 49 -20.11 -8.98 -10.50
C ALA A 49 -18.76 -8.45 -11.03
N TYR A 50 -17.67 -8.93 -10.42
CA TYR A 50 -16.30 -8.41 -10.61
C TYR A 50 -15.85 -8.31 -12.07
N LYS A 51 -16.22 -9.29 -12.91
CA LYS A 51 -15.91 -9.28 -14.35
C LYS A 51 -16.44 -8.04 -15.09
N TYR A 52 -17.55 -7.46 -14.62
CA TYR A 52 -18.15 -6.29 -15.26
C TYR A 52 -17.62 -4.98 -14.67
N LEU A 53 -17.19 -4.99 -13.41
CA LEU A 53 -16.55 -3.84 -12.77
C LEU A 53 -15.25 -3.45 -13.48
N GLU A 54 -14.49 -4.41 -14.00
CA GLU A 54 -13.28 -4.15 -14.78
C GLU A 54 -13.54 -3.19 -15.96
N ASN A 55 -14.50 -3.55 -16.81
CA ASN A 55 -14.88 -2.74 -17.96
C ASN A 55 -15.49 -1.38 -17.56
N ILE A 56 -16.29 -1.36 -16.49
CA ILE A 56 -16.92 -0.12 -16.00
C ILE A 56 -15.86 0.84 -15.46
N TYR A 57 -14.92 0.36 -14.64
CA TYR A 57 -13.84 1.19 -14.08
C TYR A 57 -12.92 1.77 -15.15
N GLN A 58 -12.55 0.97 -16.16
CA GLN A 58 -11.75 1.47 -17.27
C GLN A 58 -12.47 2.61 -18.01
N ASN A 59 -13.75 2.45 -18.33
CA ASN A 59 -14.50 3.48 -19.04
C ASN A 59 -14.68 4.77 -18.23
N ILE A 60 -14.87 4.67 -16.92
CA ILE A 60 -14.95 5.84 -16.04
C ILE A 60 -13.60 6.56 -15.99
N ALA A 61 -12.49 5.83 -15.83
CA ALA A 61 -11.14 6.41 -15.82
C ALA A 61 -10.81 7.12 -17.14
N ASP A 62 -11.15 6.51 -18.28
CA ASP A 62 -10.99 7.13 -19.60
C ASP A 62 -11.74 8.45 -19.70
N ILE A 63 -13.01 8.48 -19.25
CA ILE A 63 -13.85 9.68 -19.32
C ILE A 63 -13.27 10.80 -18.45
N TYR A 64 -12.90 10.51 -17.21
CA TYR A 64 -12.27 11.52 -16.35
C TYR A 64 -10.95 12.03 -16.93
N SER A 65 -10.16 11.17 -17.56
CA SER A 65 -8.93 11.57 -18.26
C SER A 65 -9.21 12.53 -19.42
N ILE A 66 -10.23 12.24 -20.24
CA ILE A 66 -10.66 13.11 -21.34
C ILE A 66 -11.14 14.47 -20.83
N LEU A 67 -11.84 14.50 -19.70
CA LEU A 67 -12.32 15.73 -19.06
C LEU A 67 -11.22 16.50 -18.32
N GLY A 68 -10.00 15.95 -18.22
CA GLY A 68 -8.87 16.56 -17.51
C GLY A 68 -8.91 16.40 -15.99
N ASP A 69 -9.84 15.60 -15.46
CA ASP A 69 -9.93 15.27 -14.04
C ASP A 69 -9.05 14.06 -13.72
N PHE A 70 -7.74 14.28 -13.75
CA PHE A 70 -6.76 13.22 -13.53
C PHE A 70 -6.82 12.61 -12.11
N LYS A 71 -7.35 13.36 -11.14
CA LYS A 71 -7.51 12.86 -9.77
C LYS A 71 -8.52 11.73 -9.75
N ASN A 72 -9.71 11.95 -10.33
CA ASN A 72 -10.73 10.91 -10.38
C ASN A 72 -10.34 9.77 -11.32
N ALA A 73 -9.68 10.06 -12.45
CA ALA A 73 -9.15 9.02 -13.33
C ALA A 73 -8.21 8.05 -12.57
N TYR A 74 -7.24 8.59 -11.82
CA TYR A 74 -6.31 7.81 -11.01
C TYR A 74 -7.02 6.94 -9.95
N GLU A 75 -8.04 7.47 -9.26
CA GLU A 75 -8.79 6.68 -8.27
C GLU A 75 -9.51 5.49 -8.91
N TYR A 76 -10.06 5.64 -10.12
CA TYR A 76 -10.69 4.52 -10.85
C TYR A 76 -9.68 3.52 -11.40
N GLU A 77 -8.53 3.95 -11.89
CA GLU A 77 -7.42 3.06 -12.26
C GLU A 77 -6.90 2.26 -11.06
N LYS A 78 -6.84 2.88 -9.88
CA LYS A 78 -6.48 2.20 -8.63
C LYS A 78 -7.53 1.17 -8.22
N LYS A 79 -8.83 1.49 -8.35
CA LYS A 79 -9.91 0.52 -8.13
C LYS A 79 -9.79 -0.67 -9.09
N LEU A 80 -9.56 -0.42 -10.38
CA LEU A 80 -9.30 -1.44 -11.40
C LEU A 80 -8.10 -2.31 -11.04
N THR A 81 -6.98 -1.69 -10.69
CA THR A 81 -5.76 -2.40 -10.28
C THR A 81 -6.05 -3.29 -9.08
N ASN A 82 -6.69 -2.77 -8.03
CA ASN A 82 -7.05 -3.54 -6.84
C ASN A 82 -8.00 -4.71 -7.16
N LEU A 83 -8.89 -4.54 -8.12
CA LEU A 83 -9.81 -5.59 -8.57
C LEU A 83 -9.06 -6.72 -9.29
N LEU A 84 -8.15 -6.39 -10.20
CA LEU A 84 -7.32 -7.36 -10.93
C LEU A 84 -6.32 -8.05 -10.00
N VAL A 85 -5.69 -7.29 -9.12
CA VAL A 85 -4.68 -7.72 -8.16
C VAL A 85 -5.27 -8.53 -7.01
N GLY A 86 -6.44 -8.12 -6.54
CA GLY A 86 -7.18 -8.77 -5.47
C GLY A 86 -7.67 -10.17 -5.84
N ASN A 87 -7.72 -10.48 -7.14
CA ASN A 87 -8.24 -11.76 -7.61
C ASN A 87 -7.20 -12.90 -7.59
N ASP A 88 -5.91 -12.71 -7.92
CA ASP A 88 -5.06 -13.89 -8.19
C ASP A 88 -3.60 -13.89 -7.70
N SER A 89 -3.02 -12.84 -7.10
CA SER A 89 -1.57 -12.91 -6.77
C SER A 89 -1.09 -12.20 -5.51
N ILE A 90 -1.64 -11.06 -5.11
CA ILE A 90 -1.08 -10.32 -3.97
C ILE A 90 -1.51 -10.90 -2.62
N ASN A 91 -2.72 -11.46 -2.50
CA ASN A 91 -3.19 -12.03 -1.23
C ASN A 91 -2.39 -13.27 -0.79
N ASN A 92 -1.83 -14.05 -1.73
CA ASN A 92 -0.99 -15.20 -1.44
C ASN A 92 0.45 -14.81 -1.05
N VAL A 93 0.95 -13.70 -1.60
CA VAL A 93 2.34 -13.25 -1.39
C VAL A 93 2.46 -12.30 -0.19
N LYS A 94 1.37 -11.60 0.18
CA LYS A 94 1.31 -10.68 1.33
C LYS A 94 1.75 -11.30 2.66
N PRO A 95 1.31 -12.51 3.07
CA PRO A 95 1.81 -13.13 4.30
C PRO A 95 3.29 -13.51 4.22
N PHE A 96 3.78 -13.94 3.05
CA PHE A 96 5.20 -14.25 2.83
C PHE A 96 6.08 -13.00 2.92
N ILE A 97 5.67 -11.87 2.31
CA ILE A 97 6.38 -10.60 2.42
C ILE A 97 6.39 -10.08 3.86
N ALA A 98 5.25 -10.14 4.57
CA ALA A 98 5.17 -9.72 5.95
C ALA A 98 6.12 -10.52 6.86
N GLN A 99 6.15 -11.84 6.69
CA GLN A 99 7.05 -12.73 7.43
C GLN A 99 8.53 -12.43 7.16
N ASN A 100 8.90 -12.21 5.89
CA ASN A 100 10.28 -11.88 5.52
C ASN A 100 10.72 -10.53 6.10
N ILE A 101 9.84 -9.52 6.10
CA ILE A 101 10.12 -8.22 6.69
C ILE A 101 10.31 -8.33 8.21
N GLU A 102 9.49 -9.13 8.89
CA GLU A 102 9.61 -9.36 10.33
C GLU A 102 10.93 -10.05 10.69
N GLN A 103 11.34 -11.06 9.93
CA GLN A 103 12.63 -11.74 10.11
C GLN A 103 13.81 -10.80 9.91
N VAL A 104 13.78 -9.97 8.86
CA VAL A 104 14.83 -8.97 8.59
C VAL A 104 14.89 -7.94 9.72
N ASN A 105 13.74 -7.49 10.22
CA ASN A 105 13.68 -6.56 11.34
C ASN A 105 14.23 -7.16 12.63
N GLN A 106 13.92 -8.43 12.92
CA GLN A 106 14.44 -9.15 14.08
C GLN A 106 15.97 -9.34 13.99
N ALA A 107 16.49 -9.67 12.81
CA ALA A 107 17.93 -9.76 12.60
C ALA A 107 18.63 -8.40 12.80
N ASN A 108 18.01 -7.31 12.34
CA ASN A 108 18.53 -5.95 12.48
C ASN A 108 18.51 -5.46 13.93
N THR A 109 17.46 -5.78 14.70
CA THR A 109 17.38 -5.42 16.13
C THR A 109 18.43 -6.17 16.95
N LEU A 110 18.63 -7.48 16.69
CA LEU A 110 19.69 -8.28 17.31
C LEU A 110 21.07 -7.72 17.00
N LYS A 111 21.34 -7.36 15.73
CA LYS A 111 22.61 -6.74 15.33
C LYS A 111 22.84 -5.40 16.03
N LYS A 112 21.81 -4.56 16.11
CA LYS A 112 21.88 -3.27 16.81
C LYS A 112 22.16 -3.46 18.30
N LEU A 113 21.49 -4.41 18.95
CA LEU A 113 21.68 -4.72 20.37
C LEU A 113 23.11 -5.20 20.64
N ASN A 114 23.63 -6.13 19.83
CA ASN A 114 25.00 -6.61 19.97
C ASN A 114 26.03 -5.48 19.81
N LEU A 115 25.83 -4.61 18.81
CA LEU A 115 26.68 -3.44 18.62
C LEU A 115 26.66 -2.50 19.83
N THR A 116 25.50 -2.27 20.44
CA THR A 116 25.41 -1.43 21.65
C THR A 116 26.13 -2.05 22.86
N TYR A 117 26.05 -3.36 23.05
CA TYR A 117 26.77 -4.03 24.14
C TYR A 117 28.29 -3.94 23.96
N ILE A 118 28.79 -4.16 22.75
CA ILE A 118 30.22 -4.03 22.44
C ILE A 118 30.72 -2.61 22.75
N LEU A 119 29.96 -1.58 22.37
CA LEU A 119 30.32 -0.19 22.66
C LEU A 119 30.38 0.10 24.16
N LEU A 120 29.39 -0.37 24.94
CA LEU A 120 29.37 -0.19 26.40
C LEU A 120 30.56 -0.87 27.08
N ILE A 121 30.87 -2.12 26.73
CA ILE A 121 31.99 -2.86 27.31
C ILE A 121 33.33 -2.19 26.97
N SER A 122 33.51 -1.78 25.71
CA SER A 122 34.73 -1.07 25.28
C SER A 122 34.92 0.26 26.02
N GLY A 123 33.84 1.02 26.28
CA GLY A 123 33.88 2.26 27.04
C GLY A 123 34.33 2.07 28.49
N VAL A 124 33.83 1.03 29.17
CA VAL A 124 34.23 0.69 30.55
C VAL A 124 35.71 0.27 30.62
N LEU A 125 36.18 -0.52 29.64
CA LEU A 125 37.58 -0.93 29.55
C LEU A 125 38.51 0.27 29.36
N LEU A 126 38.18 1.20 28.47
CA LEU A 126 38.98 2.42 28.27
C LEU A 126 39.02 3.31 29.51
N ALA A 127 37.88 3.49 30.20
CA ALA A 127 37.81 4.28 31.42
C ALA A 127 38.66 3.69 32.56
N SER A 128 38.61 2.37 32.76
CA SER A 128 39.41 1.69 33.77
C SER A 128 40.92 1.74 33.46
N ALA A 129 41.31 1.56 32.20
CA ALA A 129 42.70 1.74 31.77
C ALA A 129 43.18 3.17 32.02
N ALA A 130 42.37 4.19 31.70
CA ALA A 130 42.70 5.59 31.96
C ALA A 130 42.92 5.87 33.46
N LEU A 131 42.05 5.34 34.33
CA LEU A 131 42.20 5.46 35.78
C LEU A 131 43.51 4.82 36.29
N LEU A 132 43.86 3.64 35.78
CA LEU A 132 45.13 2.98 36.13
C LEU A 132 46.34 3.80 35.69
N ILE A 133 46.31 4.38 34.47
CA ILE A 133 47.37 5.24 33.95
C ILE A 133 47.52 6.50 34.81
N ILE A 134 46.41 7.16 35.17
CA ILE A 134 46.42 8.34 36.03
C ILE A 134 47.01 8.00 37.40
N ASN A 135 46.55 6.91 38.02
CA ASN A 135 47.06 6.45 39.31
C ASN A 135 48.57 6.12 39.23
N TYR A 136 49.01 5.47 38.15
CA TYR A 136 50.42 5.21 37.90
C TYR A 136 51.26 6.49 37.79
N GLN A 137 50.78 7.50 37.03
CA GLN A 137 51.47 8.78 36.90
C GLN A 137 51.57 9.54 38.23
N ILE A 138 50.50 9.54 39.05
CA ILE A 138 50.50 10.16 40.38
C ILE A 138 51.55 9.48 41.28
N ARG A 139 51.55 8.15 41.35
CA ARG A 139 52.53 7.38 42.14
C ARG A 139 53.97 7.67 41.68
N ARG A 140 54.21 7.72 40.37
CA ARG A 140 55.53 8.06 39.81
C ARG A 140 55.97 9.47 40.19
N LYS A 141 55.07 10.46 40.14
CA LYS A 141 55.39 11.84 40.56
C LYS A 141 55.72 11.92 42.06
N ASN A 142 55.00 11.21 42.91
CA ASN A 142 55.26 11.20 44.35
C ASN A 142 56.62 10.59 44.68
N LYS A 143 57.01 9.48 44.02
CA LYS A 143 58.34 8.85 44.20
C LYS A 143 59.53 9.71 43.76
N MET A 144 59.36 10.71 42.89
CA MET A 144 60.46 11.61 42.50
C MET A 144 60.55 12.88 43.35
N LYS A 145 59.62 13.07 44.31
CA LYS A 145 59.62 14.19 45.24
C LYS A 145 60.15 13.82 46.63
N GLU A 146 60.34 12.53 46.90
CA GLU A 146 61.09 11.98 48.04
C GLU A 146 62.58 11.86 47.65
#